data_AF-A0A7S2ILN4-F1
#
_entry.id   AF-A0A7S2ILN4-F1
#
_cell.length_a   1.000
_cell.length_b   1.000
_cell.length_c   1.000
_cell.angle_alpha   90.00
_cell.angle_beta   90.00
_cell.angle_gamma   90.00
#
_symmetry.space_group_name_H-M   'P 1'
#
loop_
_entity.id
_entity.type
_entity.pdbx_description
1 polymer ?
#
loop_
_entity_poly.entity_id
_entity_poly.type
_entity_poly.pdbx_seq_one_letter_code
_entity_poly.pdbx_strand_id
1 'polypeptide(L)'
;SEGTQGKFAAATGKWFQDEAEDAGLQTAEDSKFFGISASFDSFSNAGKDLIIQYQAKYEKDVECGGGYVKVGPKMSDPTAFGDPTVYNLMFGPDKCGYTKRTHLIFSYKGKNVLKKSDLAYKQEPEGTSHLYRMVLKPDNTVRVEIDEEKIYEG
;
A
#
# COMPACT_ATOMS: atom_id res chain seq x y z
N SER A 1 -5.96 1.38 -19.54
CA SER A 1 -6.25 2.82 -19.39
C SER A 1 -5.17 3.59 -20.11
N GLU A 2 -5.36 3.85 -21.40
CA GLU A 2 -4.40 4.60 -22.20
C GLU A 2 -4.44 6.08 -21.79
N GLY A 3 -3.34 6.59 -21.22
CA GLY A 3 -3.04 8.03 -21.18
C GLY A 3 -3.48 8.85 -19.96
N THR A 4 -4.07 8.26 -18.91
CA THR A 4 -4.55 9.02 -17.73
C THR A 4 -3.77 8.81 -16.44
N GLN A 5 -2.74 7.97 -16.44
CA GLN A 5 -1.90 7.77 -15.26
C GLN A 5 -1.07 9.02 -14.96
N GLY A 6 -1.07 9.44 -13.70
CA GLY A 6 -0.18 10.49 -13.21
C GLY A 6 1.27 10.01 -13.16
N LYS A 7 2.18 10.98 -13.16
CA LYS A 7 3.63 10.72 -13.12
C LYS A 7 4.13 10.54 -11.70
N PHE A 8 4.93 9.50 -11.49
CA PHE A 8 5.77 9.39 -10.31
C PHE A 8 7.07 10.18 -10.52
N ALA A 9 7.59 10.76 -9.44
CA ALA A 9 8.91 11.35 -9.37
C ALA A 9 9.70 10.70 -8.22
N ALA A 10 11.02 10.63 -8.36
CA ALA A 10 11.89 10.33 -7.23
C ALA A 10 12.03 11.59 -6.38
N ALA A 11 11.65 11.53 -5.10
CA ALA A 11 11.74 12.67 -4.20
C ALA A 11 11.80 12.21 -2.74
N THR A 12 12.47 12.99 -1.91
CA THR A 12 12.51 12.86 -0.45
C THR A 12 11.32 13.56 0.22
N GLY A 13 10.69 14.46 -0.54
CA GLY A 13 9.65 15.36 -0.05
C GLY A 13 10.21 16.63 0.62
N LYS A 14 9.36 17.41 1.27
CA LYS A 14 9.73 18.65 1.96
C LYS A 14 10.65 18.43 3.16
N TRP A 15 10.43 17.34 3.91
CA TRP A 15 11.14 17.04 5.15
C TRP A 15 11.78 15.66 5.10
N PHE A 16 13.09 15.57 5.25
CA PHE A 16 13.83 14.31 5.21
C PHE A 16 15.02 14.38 6.17
N GLN A 17 15.54 13.22 6.57
CA GLN A 17 16.75 13.09 7.39
C GLN A 17 17.98 12.90 6.49
N ASP A 18 17.87 12.04 5.47
CA ASP A 18 18.95 11.70 4.55
C ASP A 18 18.45 11.75 3.11
N GLU A 19 19.07 12.56 2.27
CA GLU A 19 18.62 12.77 0.88
C GLU A 19 18.72 11.52 0.01
N ALA A 20 19.74 10.68 0.26
CA ALA A 20 19.97 9.47 -0.53
C ALA A 20 19.07 8.32 -0.07
N GLU A 21 18.89 8.16 1.23
CA GLU A 21 18.13 7.04 1.81
C GLU A 21 16.62 7.31 1.87
N ASP A 22 16.18 8.57 2.02
CA ASP A 22 14.75 8.91 2.11
C ASP A 22 14.09 9.19 0.74
N ALA A 23 14.85 9.08 -0.36
CA ALA A 23 14.31 9.23 -1.70
C ALA A 23 13.31 8.10 -2.01
N GLY A 24 12.05 8.47 -2.22
CA GLY A 24 10.96 7.54 -2.52
C GLY A 24 10.21 7.88 -3.80
N LEU A 25 9.19 7.08 -4.10
CA LEU A 25 8.24 7.34 -5.19
C LEU A 25 7.17 8.33 -4.74
N GLN A 26 7.17 9.53 -5.31
CA GLN A 26 6.20 10.58 -5.02
C GLN A 26 5.24 10.80 -6.20
N THR A 27 3.94 10.93 -5.92
CA THR A 27 2.94 11.35 -6.91
C THR A 27 3.10 12.83 -7.24
N ALA A 28 3.34 13.18 -8.51
CA ALA A 28 3.70 14.54 -8.91
C ALA A 28 2.52 15.42 -9.37
N GLU A 29 1.32 14.85 -9.51
CA GLU A 29 0.16 15.52 -10.11
C GLU A 29 -1.09 15.34 -9.26
N ASP A 30 -1.82 16.43 -9.03
CA ASP A 30 -3.09 16.39 -8.30
C ASP A 30 -4.21 15.75 -9.17
N SER A 31 -5.17 15.11 -8.51
CA SER A 31 -6.39 14.55 -9.16
C SER A 31 -6.11 13.57 -10.31
N LYS A 32 -5.05 12.77 -10.20
CA LYS A 32 -4.72 11.68 -11.15
C LYS A 32 -4.83 10.31 -10.51
N PHE A 33 -5.07 9.30 -11.32
CA PHE A 33 -4.87 7.91 -10.93
C PHE A 33 -3.40 7.55 -11.06
N PHE A 34 -2.87 6.81 -10.09
CA PHE A 34 -1.49 6.38 -10.08
C PHE A 34 -1.41 4.86 -10.04
N GLY A 35 -0.51 4.31 -10.85
CA GLY A 35 -0.20 2.89 -10.88
C GLY A 35 1.24 2.71 -11.31
N ILE A 36 2.02 2.03 -10.48
CA ILE A 36 3.37 1.59 -10.84
C ILE A 36 3.54 0.18 -10.30
N SER A 37 4.23 -0.67 -11.04
CA SER A 37 4.47 -2.04 -10.64
C SER A 37 5.95 -2.39 -10.77
N ALA A 38 6.41 -3.27 -9.89
CA ALA A 38 7.73 -3.87 -9.93
C ALA A 38 7.56 -5.39 -9.89
N SER A 39 8.18 -6.10 -10.82
CA SER A 39 8.21 -7.56 -10.80
C SER A 39 9.28 -8.06 -9.83
N PHE A 40 9.06 -9.25 -9.30
CA PHE A 40 9.99 -9.99 -8.46
C PHE A 40 9.86 -11.49 -8.76
N ASP A 41 10.80 -12.29 -8.26
CA ASP A 41 10.78 -13.73 -8.46
C ASP A 41 9.51 -14.35 -7.89
N SER A 42 8.86 -15.20 -8.69
CA SER A 42 7.60 -15.82 -8.28
C SER A 42 7.81 -16.78 -7.12
N PHE A 43 6.94 -16.68 -6.11
CA PHE A 43 6.99 -17.52 -4.92
C PHE A 43 5.58 -17.93 -4.47
N SER A 44 5.52 -18.84 -3.49
CA SER A 44 4.31 -19.21 -2.76
C SER A 44 4.57 -19.11 -1.26
N ASN A 45 3.59 -18.57 -0.52
CA ASN A 45 3.60 -18.53 0.94
C ASN A 45 2.97 -19.78 1.59
N ALA A 46 2.69 -20.84 0.82
CA ALA A 46 2.16 -22.07 1.38
C ALA A 46 3.09 -22.65 2.46
N GLY A 47 2.56 -22.81 3.68
CA GLY A 47 3.31 -23.31 4.84
C GLY A 47 4.39 -22.36 5.38
N LYS A 48 4.36 -21.08 4.99
CA LYS A 48 5.37 -20.08 5.37
C LYS A 48 4.71 -18.76 5.77
N ASP A 49 5.42 -17.99 6.57
CA ASP A 49 5.04 -16.61 6.88
C ASP A 49 5.25 -15.72 5.64
N LEU A 50 4.30 -14.83 5.38
CA LEU A 50 4.39 -13.77 4.39
C LEU A 50 4.41 -12.43 5.10
N ILE A 51 5.46 -11.65 4.89
CA ILE A 51 5.62 -10.31 5.45
C ILE A 51 5.60 -9.29 4.31
N ILE A 52 4.68 -8.33 4.37
CA ILE A 52 4.66 -7.15 3.49
C ILE A 52 4.90 -5.93 4.36
N GLN A 53 5.97 -5.18 4.06
CA GLN A 53 6.36 -4.01 4.83
C GLN A 53 6.85 -2.89 3.91
N TYR A 54 6.39 -1.67 4.15
CA TYR A 54 6.84 -0.48 3.45
C TYR A 54 6.51 0.77 4.28
N GLN A 55 7.11 1.91 3.92
CA GLN A 55 6.79 3.20 4.51
C GLN A 55 5.86 4.00 3.59
N ALA A 56 4.91 4.70 4.19
CA ALA A 56 4.07 5.67 3.49
C ALA A 56 4.16 7.01 4.20
N LYS A 57 4.21 8.10 3.42
CA LYS A 57 4.37 9.46 3.92
C LYS A 57 3.38 10.38 3.21
N TYR A 58 2.50 11.01 3.97
CA TYR A 58 1.54 12.01 3.47
C TYR A 58 1.96 13.40 3.92
N GLU A 59 2.74 14.10 3.10
CA GLU A 59 3.25 15.45 3.40
C GLU A 59 2.21 16.55 3.45
N LYS A 60 1.06 16.27 2.84
CA LYS A 60 -0.06 17.18 2.74
C LYS A 60 -1.27 16.45 3.26
N ASP A 61 -2.19 17.21 3.85
CA ASP A 61 -3.51 16.68 4.10
C ASP A 61 -4.22 16.45 2.74
N VAL A 62 -4.41 15.18 2.36
CA VAL A 62 -5.06 14.81 1.11
C VAL A 62 -6.56 14.65 1.32
N GLU A 63 -7.36 15.22 0.42
CA GLU A 63 -8.81 15.06 0.43
C GLU A 63 -9.19 13.61 0.12
N CYS A 64 -8.59 13.03 -0.93
CA CYS A 64 -8.76 11.62 -1.28
C CYS A 64 -7.49 11.08 -1.95
N GLY A 65 -6.89 10.03 -1.39
CA GLY A 65 -5.64 9.44 -1.83
C GLY A 65 -5.27 8.15 -1.09
N GLY A 66 -5.07 7.09 -1.86
CA GLY A 66 -4.60 5.79 -1.37
C GLY A 66 -3.07 5.69 -1.39
N GLY A 67 -2.51 5.07 -0.37
CA GLY A 67 -1.08 4.75 -0.25
C GLY A 67 -0.84 3.25 -0.12
N TYR A 68 -1.79 2.42 -0.57
CA TYR A 68 -1.76 0.96 -0.46
C TYR A 68 -0.98 0.31 -1.60
N VAL A 69 -0.51 -0.92 -1.33
CA VAL A 69 0.11 -1.80 -2.33
C VAL A 69 -0.80 -2.96 -2.68
N LYS A 70 -0.64 -3.50 -3.90
CA LYS A 70 -1.28 -4.73 -4.37
C LYS A 70 -0.19 -5.77 -4.67
N VAL A 71 -0.36 -6.98 -4.16
CA VAL A 71 0.52 -8.13 -4.46
C VAL A 71 -0.30 -9.18 -5.18
N GLY A 72 0.17 -9.66 -6.32
CA GLY A 72 -0.64 -10.48 -7.23
C GLY A 72 0.18 -11.45 -8.07
N PRO A 73 -0.50 -12.21 -8.95
CA PRO A 73 0.17 -13.09 -9.89
C PRO A 73 1.07 -12.31 -10.86
N LYS A 74 2.02 -13.01 -11.46
CA LYS A 74 2.88 -12.45 -12.50
C LYS A 74 2.02 -11.84 -13.63
N MET A 75 2.29 -10.58 -13.95
CA MET A 75 1.67 -9.89 -15.08
C MET A 75 2.51 -10.09 -16.34
N SER A 76 1.85 -10.30 -17.49
CA SER A 76 2.52 -10.33 -18.79
C SER A 76 2.94 -8.93 -19.26
N ASP A 77 2.16 -7.92 -18.89
CA ASP A 77 2.40 -6.52 -19.22
C ASP A 77 2.32 -5.66 -17.93
N PRO A 78 3.47 -5.19 -17.42
CA PRO A 78 3.53 -4.30 -16.25
C PRO A 78 2.81 -2.96 -16.44
N THR A 79 2.66 -2.49 -17.68
CA THR A 79 2.00 -1.22 -18.00
C THR A 79 0.48 -1.30 -17.88
N ALA A 80 -0.08 -2.52 -17.85
CA ALA A 80 -1.49 -2.75 -17.60
C ALA A 80 -1.88 -2.61 -16.11
N PHE A 81 -0.89 -2.41 -15.21
CA PHE A 81 -1.18 -2.23 -13.79
C PHE A 81 -2.00 -0.97 -13.53
N GLY A 82 -3.11 -1.12 -12.82
CA GLY A 82 -4.01 -0.04 -12.48
C GLY A 82 -5.32 -0.54 -11.86
N ASP A 83 -6.42 0.14 -12.19
CA ASP A 83 -7.76 -0.32 -11.85
C ASP A 83 -8.56 -0.53 -13.15
N PRO A 84 -9.08 -1.74 -13.42
CA PRO A 84 -8.95 -2.98 -12.63
C PRO A 84 -7.57 -3.67 -12.78
N THR A 85 -7.13 -4.36 -11.73
CA THR A 85 -6.02 -5.32 -11.79
C THR A 85 -6.29 -6.46 -10.82
N VAL A 86 -6.05 -7.70 -11.24
CA VAL A 86 -6.18 -8.88 -10.38
C VAL A 86 -5.02 -8.90 -9.38
N TYR A 87 -5.34 -9.04 -8.10
CA TYR A 87 -4.37 -9.17 -7.02
C TYR A 87 -4.78 -10.30 -6.06
N ASN A 88 -3.83 -10.79 -5.28
CA ASN A 88 -4.05 -11.76 -4.21
C ASN A 88 -4.28 -11.05 -2.86
N LEU A 89 -3.55 -9.96 -2.63
CA LEU A 89 -3.55 -9.17 -1.41
C LEU A 89 -3.51 -7.68 -1.77
N MET A 90 -4.24 -6.86 -1.02
CA MET A 90 -4.12 -5.40 -1.03
C MET A 90 -4.05 -4.89 0.41
N PHE A 91 -3.01 -4.12 0.70
CA PHE A 91 -2.66 -3.70 2.06
C PHE A 91 -2.13 -2.27 2.08
N GLY A 92 -2.59 -1.45 3.03
CA GLY A 92 -2.04 -0.13 3.29
C GLY A 92 -3.05 0.99 3.54
N PRO A 93 -2.59 2.21 3.83
CA PRO A 93 -3.45 3.34 4.18
C PRO A 93 -4.27 3.84 2.98
N ASP A 94 -5.47 4.31 3.29
CA ASP A 94 -6.36 4.98 2.35
C ASP A 94 -7.18 6.05 3.08
N LYS A 95 -7.25 7.22 2.46
CA LYS A 95 -8.04 8.35 2.95
C LYS A 95 -8.91 8.86 1.82
N CYS A 96 -10.19 9.05 2.06
CA CYS A 96 -11.11 9.70 1.13
C CYS A 96 -12.23 10.40 1.90
N GLY A 97 -12.20 11.73 1.90
CA GLY A 97 -13.04 12.59 2.75
C GLY A 97 -12.85 12.26 4.23
N TYR A 98 -13.96 12.00 4.93
CA TYR A 98 -13.96 11.61 6.34
C TYR A 98 -13.56 10.16 6.58
N THR A 99 -13.45 9.35 5.52
CA THR A 99 -13.05 7.95 5.63
C THR A 99 -11.53 7.86 5.64
N LYS A 100 -10.97 7.27 6.69
CA LYS A 100 -9.55 6.95 6.78
C LYS A 100 -9.37 5.57 7.39
N ARG A 101 -8.62 4.69 6.73
CA ARG A 101 -8.42 3.31 7.17
C ARG A 101 -7.13 2.72 6.62
N THR A 102 -6.64 1.67 7.24
CA THR A 102 -5.69 0.75 6.61
C THR A 102 -6.46 -0.40 5.98
N HIS A 103 -6.39 -0.54 4.65
CA HIS A 103 -6.98 -1.67 3.94
C HIS A 103 -6.24 -2.96 4.28
N LEU A 104 -7.01 -4.02 4.47
CA LEU A 104 -6.56 -5.40 4.53
C LEU A 104 -7.56 -6.24 3.73
N ILE A 105 -7.18 -6.60 2.51
CA ILE A 105 -8.09 -7.24 1.54
C ILE A 105 -7.41 -8.48 0.97
N PHE A 106 -8.11 -9.61 1.05
CA PHE A 106 -7.67 -10.87 0.48
C PHE A 106 -8.59 -11.32 -0.65
N SER A 107 -8.02 -11.76 -1.75
CA SER A 107 -8.79 -12.31 -2.86
C SER A 107 -9.04 -13.80 -2.64
N TYR A 108 -10.30 -14.20 -2.58
CA TYR A 108 -10.71 -15.58 -2.39
C TYR A 108 -11.86 -15.95 -3.31
N LYS A 109 -11.71 -17.04 -4.07
CA LYS A 109 -12.72 -17.53 -5.04
C LYS A 109 -13.23 -16.43 -5.99
N GLY A 110 -12.31 -15.62 -6.51
CA GLY A 110 -12.61 -14.54 -7.45
C GLY A 110 -13.29 -13.32 -6.84
N LYS A 111 -13.33 -13.21 -5.50
CA LYS A 111 -13.89 -12.04 -4.78
C LYS A 111 -12.84 -11.41 -3.89
N ASN A 112 -12.82 -10.08 -3.88
CA ASN A 112 -12.00 -9.31 -2.94
C ASN A 112 -12.75 -9.22 -1.61
N VAL A 113 -12.20 -9.86 -0.57
CA VAL A 113 -12.79 -9.93 0.77
C VAL A 113 -12.10 -8.89 1.66
N LEU A 114 -12.84 -7.83 2.00
CA LEU A 114 -12.36 -6.74 2.85
C LEU A 114 -12.47 -7.14 4.33
N LYS A 115 -11.54 -6.65 5.15
CA LYS A 115 -11.71 -6.65 6.61
C LYS A 115 -12.98 -5.90 6.97
N LYS A 116 -13.82 -6.51 7.83
CA LYS A 116 -15.11 -5.93 8.25
C LYS A 116 -14.99 -4.73 9.19
N SER A 117 -13.92 -4.69 9.98
CA SER A 117 -13.64 -3.60 10.91
C SER A 117 -12.53 -2.73 10.35
N ASP A 118 -12.67 -1.42 10.49
CA ASP A 118 -11.61 -0.51 10.07
C ASP A 118 -10.36 -0.72 10.92
N LEU A 119 -9.22 -0.73 10.25
CA LEU A 119 -7.90 -0.70 10.88
C LEU A 119 -7.42 0.74 10.95
N ALA A 120 -6.69 1.05 12.02
CA ALA A 120 -6.17 2.40 12.26
C ALA A 120 -5.42 2.95 11.04
N TYR A 121 -5.61 4.23 10.78
CA TYR A 121 -4.86 5.02 9.80
C TYR A 121 -3.99 6.01 10.57
N LYS A 122 -2.77 6.26 10.11
CA LYS A 122 -1.83 7.16 10.76
C LYS A 122 -1.28 8.17 9.76
N GLN A 123 -1.33 9.44 10.16
CA GLN A 123 -0.76 10.58 9.47
C GLN A 123 -0.56 11.67 10.50
N GLU A 124 0.67 12.19 10.59
CA GLU A 124 0.96 13.38 11.39
C GLU A 124 0.93 14.65 10.52
N PRO A 125 0.51 15.81 11.06
CA PRO A 125 0.48 17.09 10.34
C PRO A 125 1.83 17.50 9.72
N GLU A 126 2.93 17.09 10.34
CA GLU A 126 4.29 17.39 9.93
C GLU A 126 4.72 16.58 8.69
N GLY A 127 3.92 15.61 8.26
CA GLY A 127 4.23 14.77 7.10
C GLY A 127 5.28 13.70 7.40
N THR A 128 5.22 13.08 8.57
CA THR A 128 6.14 12.02 8.99
C THR A 128 5.89 10.72 8.21
N SER A 129 6.95 9.98 7.90
CA SER A 129 6.86 8.62 7.34
C SER A 129 6.36 7.64 8.40
N HIS A 130 5.41 6.78 8.05
CA HIS A 130 4.94 5.69 8.90
C HIS A 130 5.21 4.33 8.26
N LEU A 131 5.68 3.38 9.07
CA LEU A 131 5.99 2.01 8.65
C LEU A 131 4.72 1.15 8.76
N TYR A 132 4.22 0.66 7.64
CA TYR A 132 3.11 -0.29 7.60
C TYR A 132 3.64 -1.70 7.42
N ARG A 133 3.27 -2.62 8.33
CA ARG A 133 3.64 -4.04 8.26
C ARG A 133 2.42 -4.94 8.38
N MET A 134 2.32 -5.93 7.49
CA MET A 134 1.41 -7.06 7.59
C MET A 134 2.21 -8.35 7.65
N VAL A 135 1.90 -9.21 8.61
CA VAL A 135 2.46 -10.56 8.77
C VAL A 135 1.31 -11.57 8.67
N LEU A 136 1.31 -12.38 7.62
CA LEU A 136 0.35 -13.47 7.40
C LEU A 136 1.02 -14.80 7.71
N LYS A 137 0.43 -15.58 8.60
CA LYS A 137 0.95 -16.87 9.03
C LYS A 137 0.22 -18.05 8.39
N PRO A 138 0.85 -19.23 8.31
CA PRO A 138 0.23 -20.43 7.74
C PRO A 138 -0.92 -21.01 8.59
N ASP A 139 -1.11 -20.53 9.83
CA ASP A 139 -2.23 -20.88 10.71
C ASP A 139 -3.49 -20.02 10.47
N ASN A 140 -3.51 -19.24 9.39
CA ASN A 140 -4.56 -18.28 9.00
C ASN A 140 -4.68 -17.05 9.91
N THR A 141 -3.69 -16.79 10.77
CA THR A 141 -3.63 -15.53 11.52
C THR A 141 -2.93 -14.43 10.71
N VAL A 142 -3.40 -13.20 10.85
CA VAL A 142 -2.75 -12.01 10.30
C VAL A 142 -2.54 -10.97 11.39
N ARG A 143 -1.30 -10.48 11.50
CA ARG A 143 -0.93 -9.36 12.36
C ARG A 143 -0.71 -8.12 11.48
N VAL A 144 -1.26 -6.99 11.90
CA VAL A 144 -1.04 -5.68 11.26
C VAL A 144 -0.46 -4.72 12.27
N GLU A 145 0.55 -3.98 11.81
CA GLU A 145 1.31 -3.04 12.62
C GLU A 145 1.50 -1.71 11.89
N ILE A 146 1.57 -0.64 12.68
CA ILE A 146 1.99 0.69 12.24
C ILE A 146 3.09 1.14 13.18
N ASP A 147 4.24 1.54 12.63
CA ASP A 147 5.43 1.94 13.41
C ASP A 147 5.84 0.88 14.44
N GLU A 148 5.79 -0.39 14.03
CA GLU A 148 6.05 -1.58 14.85
C GLU A 148 5.05 -1.82 16.01
N GLU A 149 4.06 -0.95 16.17
CA GLU A 149 2.96 -1.13 17.12
C GLU A 149 1.86 -1.99 16.52
N LYS A 150 1.46 -3.04 17.25
CA LYS A 150 0.37 -3.94 16.84
C LYS A 150 -0.97 -3.24 16.93
N ILE A 151 -1.64 -3.08 15.79
CA ILE A 151 -2.99 -2.52 15.70
C ILE A 151 -4.07 -3.60 15.52
N TYR A 152 -3.68 -4.78 15.02
CA TYR A 152 -4.59 -5.91 14.84
C TYR A 152 -3.84 -7.23 14.84
N GLU A 153 -4.48 -8.28 15.36
CA GLU A 153 -4.06 -9.67 15.25
C GLU A 153 -5.27 -10.59 15.37
N GLY A 154 -5.38 -11.56 14.47
CA GLY A 154 -6.41 -12.59 14.48
C GLY A 154 -6.67 -13.18 13.11
#